data_AF-A0A2V8UJ87-F1
#
_entry.id   AF-A0A2V8UJ87-F1
#
_cell.length_a   1.000
_cell.length_b   1.000
_cell.length_c   1.000
_cell.angle_alpha   90.00
_cell.angle_beta   90.00
_cell.angle_gamma   90.00
#
_symmetry.space_group_name_H-M   'P 1'
#
loop_
_entity.id
_entity.type
_entity.pdbx_description
1 polymer ?
#
loop_
_entity_poly.entity_id
_entity_poly.type
_entity_poly.pdbx_seq_one_letter_code
_entity_poly.pdbx_strand_id
1 'polypeptide(L)'
;MDKMKKQLKGRPLAVDPNATSSSSTEPAFIAKPAGAPVYHGFQVLEDVVVEGFTFGKITDFEAEPCREGDAFVVAPDNSRAGLVWEVTNEVSMSQISPLEDDRWGVWSVSFPHPMNSRENVRRNLELILPSLKTKWDEWRKKFPRT
;
A
#
# COMPACT_ATOMS: atom_id res chain seq x y z
N MET A 1 -26.61 -17.43 21.03
CA MET A 1 -25.18 -17.05 21.17
C MET A 1 -24.63 -16.88 19.77
N ASP A 2 -24.74 -15.67 19.24
CA ASP A 2 -24.19 -15.32 17.93
C ASP A 2 -22.66 -15.31 18.04
N LYS A 3 -21.98 -16.21 17.33
CA LYS A 3 -20.55 -16.05 17.08
C LYS A 3 -20.44 -14.81 16.20
N MET A 4 -20.09 -13.65 16.78
CA MET A 4 -19.61 -12.50 16.01
C MET A 4 -18.61 -13.04 15.01
N LYS A 5 -18.97 -13.07 13.72
CA LYS A 5 -18.03 -13.36 12.65
C LYS A 5 -16.95 -12.30 12.79
N LYS A 6 -15.79 -12.68 13.33
CA LYS A 6 -14.62 -11.82 13.43
C LYS A 6 -14.31 -11.41 12.00
N GLN A 7 -14.70 -10.20 11.62
CA GLN A 7 -14.46 -9.67 10.29
C GLN A 7 -12.93 -9.71 10.11
N LEU A 8 -12.46 -10.37 9.05
CA LEU A 8 -11.04 -10.40 8.75
C LEU A 8 -10.62 -8.96 8.47
N LYS A 9 -9.67 -8.44 9.25
CA LYS A 9 -9.06 -7.13 9.01
C LYS A 9 -8.48 -7.09 7.59
N GLY A 10 -8.46 -5.90 6.99
CA GLY A 10 -7.92 -5.69 5.65
C GLY A 10 -8.84 -6.09 4.49
N ARG A 11 -10.11 -6.41 4.77
CA ARG A 11 -11.16 -6.67 3.76
C ARG A 11 -12.19 -5.54 3.72
N PRO A 12 -12.87 -5.32 2.57
CA PRO A 12 -12.70 -6.00 1.28
C PRO A 12 -11.35 -5.69 0.60
N LEU A 13 -10.96 -6.52 -0.39
CA LEU A 13 -9.71 -6.31 -1.15
C LEU A 13 -9.95 -5.44 -2.38
N ALA A 14 -9.09 -4.47 -2.61
CA ALA A 14 -9.08 -3.60 -3.78
C ALA A 14 -8.28 -4.22 -4.94
N VAL A 15 -8.86 -5.23 -5.57
CA VAL A 15 -8.27 -5.92 -6.73
C VAL A 15 -8.34 -5.01 -7.96
N ASP A 16 -7.27 -4.99 -8.76
CA ASP A 16 -7.28 -4.36 -10.09
C ASP A 16 -7.91 -5.35 -11.09
N PRO A 17 -9.11 -5.05 -11.64
CA PRO A 17 -9.78 -5.95 -12.60
C PRO A 17 -9.05 -6.03 -13.95
N ASN A 18 -8.15 -5.09 -14.24
CA ASN A 18 -7.41 -5.05 -15.50
C ASN A 18 -6.01 -5.69 -15.38
N ALA A 19 -5.58 -6.06 -14.17
CA ALA A 19 -4.28 -6.68 -13.97
C ALA A 19 -4.24 -8.08 -14.60
N THR A 20 -3.24 -8.31 -15.45
CA THR A 20 -3.02 -9.62 -16.08
C THR A 20 -2.57 -10.65 -15.04
N SER A 21 -3.20 -11.83 -15.06
CA SER A 21 -2.81 -13.01 -14.28
C SER A 21 -2.04 -13.99 -15.15
N SER A 22 -1.08 -14.71 -14.57
CA SER A 22 -0.42 -15.84 -15.22
C SER A 22 -1.23 -17.14 -15.11
N SER A 23 -2.35 -17.12 -14.37
CA SER A 23 -3.29 -18.23 -14.25
C SER A 23 -4.60 -17.90 -14.96
N SER A 24 -5.25 -18.92 -15.52
CA SER A 24 -6.60 -18.78 -16.08
C SER A 24 -7.71 -18.78 -15.01
N THR A 25 -7.39 -19.13 -13.75
CA THR A 25 -8.38 -19.31 -12.69
C THR A 25 -8.13 -18.45 -11.46
N GLU A 26 -6.90 -18.01 -11.23
CA GLU A 26 -6.52 -17.22 -10.06
C GLU A 26 -6.38 -15.73 -10.43
N PRO A 27 -6.72 -14.81 -9.52
CA PRO A 27 -6.53 -13.38 -9.75
C PRO A 27 -5.04 -13.01 -9.77
N ALA A 28 -4.71 -11.87 -10.38
CA ALA A 28 -3.33 -11.44 -10.62
C ALA A 28 -2.47 -11.23 -9.36
N PHE A 29 -3.08 -10.95 -8.21
CA PHE A 29 -2.35 -10.84 -6.93
C PHE A 29 -1.97 -12.21 -6.33
N ILE A 30 -2.61 -13.30 -6.78
CA ILE A 30 -2.26 -14.68 -6.44
C ILE A 30 -1.31 -15.25 -7.49
N ALA A 31 -1.66 -15.13 -8.77
CA ALA A 31 -0.90 -15.62 -9.90
C ALA A 31 -0.29 -14.45 -10.69
N LYS A 32 0.68 -13.80 -10.06
CA LYS A 32 1.43 -12.68 -10.66
C LYS A 32 2.33 -13.19 -11.80
N PRO A 33 2.33 -12.54 -12.98
CA PRO A 33 3.29 -12.85 -14.05
C PRO A 33 4.75 -12.67 -13.63
N ALA A 34 5.66 -13.43 -14.25
CA ALA A 34 7.09 -13.27 -14.05
C ALA A 34 7.54 -11.83 -14.38
N GLY A 35 8.34 -11.23 -13.50
CA GLY A 35 8.84 -9.86 -13.66
C GLY A 35 7.85 -8.75 -13.27
N ALA A 36 6.58 -9.05 -12.98
CA ALA A 36 5.65 -8.05 -12.49
C ALA A 36 6.04 -7.56 -11.07
N PRO A 37 5.77 -6.29 -10.72
CA PRO A 37 6.23 -5.70 -9.46
C PRO A 37 5.54 -6.30 -8.23
N VAL A 38 6.09 -6.04 -7.05
CA VAL A 38 5.40 -6.37 -5.79
C VAL A 38 4.04 -5.65 -5.74
N TYR A 39 3.02 -6.27 -5.16
CA TYR A 39 1.63 -5.76 -5.15
C TYR A 39 0.96 -5.66 -6.53
N HIS A 40 1.47 -6.32 -7.56
CA HIS A 40 0.73 -6.51 -8.81
C HIS A 40 -0.63 -7.19 -8.54
N GLY A 41 -1.67 -6.76 -9.24
CA GLY A 41 -3.05 -7.23 -9.03
C GLY A 41 -3.87 -6.41 -8.04
N PHE A 42 -3.27 -5.41 -7.37
CA PHE A 42 -3.98 -4.43 -6.55
C PHE A 42 -4.03 -3.07 -7.24
N GLN A 43 -5.05 -2.27 -6.90
CA GLN A 43 -5.28 -0.98 -7.54
C GLN A 43 -4.20 0.05 -7.14
N VAL A 44 -3.63 0.69 -8.15
CA VAL A 44 -2.84 1.92 -8.01
C VAL A 44 -3.78 3.11 -8.25
N LEU A 45 -3.85 4.03 -7.31
CA LEU A 45 -4.68 5.23 -7.42
C LEU A 45 -3.88 6.31 -8.16
N GLU A 46 -3.87 6.25 -9.49
CA GLU A 46 -3.07 7.12 -10.37
C GLU A 46 -3.33 8.62 -10.17
N ASP A 47 -4.48 8.99 -9.59
CA ASP A 47 -4.83 10.36 -9.24
C ASP A 47 -4.37 10.77 -7.82
N VAL A 48 -3.94 9.82 -6.98
CA VAL A 48 -3.42 10.08 -5.63
C VAL A 48 -1.90 10.05 -5.66
N VAL A 49 -1.34 11.16 -6.13
CA VAL A 49 0.10 11.38 -6.27
C VAL A 49 0.57 12.54 -5.40
N VAL A 50 1.69 12.37 -4.70
CA VAL A 50 2.36 13.41 -3.91
C VAL A 50 3.85 13.35 -4.21
N GLU A 51 4.42 14.43 -4.77
CA GLU A 51 5.85 14.50 -5.17
C GLU A 51 6.33 13.30 -6.02
N GLY A 52 5.47 12.76 -6.89
CA GLY A 52 5.77 11.60 -7.74
C GLY A 52 5.61 10.23 -7.07
N PHE A 53 5.21 10.18 -5.80
CA PHE A 53 4.82 8.94 -5.13
C PHE A 53 3.32 8.71 -5.27
N THR A 54 2.94 7.52 -5.71
CA THR A 54 1.54 7.15 -5.96
C THR A 54 1.04 6.17 -4.90
N PHE A 55 -0.15 6.41 -4.37
CA PHE A 55 -0.78 5.52 -3.40
C PHE A 55 -1.41 4.30 -4.11
N GLY A 56 -1.16 3.10 -3.60
CA GLY A 56 -1.84 1.88 -3.98
C GLY A 56 -2.65 1.31 -2.83
N LYS A 57 -3.87 0.83 -3.10
CA LYS A 57 -4.76 0.29 -2.06
C LYS A 57 -4.86 -1.23 -2.13
N ILE A 58 -4.77 -1.90 -0.98
CA ILE A 58 -5.02 -3.34 -0.83
C ILE A 58 -6.35 -3.55 -0.12
N THR A 59 -6.60 -2.84 0.97
CA THR A 59 -7.95 -2.75 1.56
C THR A 59 -8.79 -1.73 0.80
N ASP A 60 -9.99 -2.14 0.39
CA ASP A 60 -10.92 -1.28 -0.35
C ASP A 60 -11.77 -0.42 0.60
N PHE A 61 -11.14 0.63 1.10
CA PHE A 61 -11.75 1.60 2.01
C PHE A 61 -12.83 2.49 1.33
N GLU A 62 -12.91 2.48 -0.01
CA GLU A 62 -13.99 3.14 -0.75
C GLU A 62 -15.25 2.26 -0.81
N ALA A 63 -15.10 0.93 -0.72
CA ALA A 63 -16.22 0.00 -0.69
C ALA A 63 -16.83 -0.14 0.72
N GLU A 64 -16.00 -0.21 1.75
CA GLU A 64 -16.46 -0.29 3.15
C GLU A 64 -15.65 0.65 4.07
N PRO A 65 -16.31 1.48 4.90
CA PRO A 65 -15.63 2.32 5.88
C PRO A 65 -14.78 1.48 6.83
N CYS A 66 -13.49 1.80 6.91
CA CYS A 66 -12.55 1.14 7.81
C CYS A 66 -11.58 2.14 8.44
N ARG A 67 -11.05 1.78 9.61
CA ARG A 67 -10.07 2.59 10.37
C ARG A 67 -8.66 2.02 10.31
N GLU A 68 -8.49 0.86 9.69
CA GLU A 68 -7.20 0.18 9.54
C GLU A 68 -7.24 -0.67 8.27
N GLY A 69 -6.08 -0.94 7.69
CA GLY A 69 -5.97 -1.79 6.51
C GLY A 69 -4.56 -1.87 5.94
N ASP A 70 -4.48 -2.43 4.73
CA ASP A 70 -3.25 -2.61 3.99
C ASP A 70 -3.24 -1.71 2.75
N ALA A 71 -2.06 -1.24 2.40
CA ALA A 71 -1.80 -0.42 1.22
C ALA A 71 -0.35 -0.60 0.76
N PHE A 72 0.03 0.13 -0.28
CA PHE A 72 1.40 0.25 -0.72
C PHE A 72 1.63 1.63 -1.32
N VAL A 73 2.88 2.00 -1.51
CA VAL A 73 3.28 3.22 -2.20
C VAL A 73 4.22 2.86 -3.34
N VAL A 74 4.01 3.49 -4.49
CA VAL A 74 4.86 3.39 -5.67
C VAL A 74 5.73 4.64 -5.71
N ALA A 75 7.05 4.46 -5.67
CA ALA A 75 8.01 5.54 -5.76
C ALA A 75 8.27 5.95 -7.23
N PRO A 76 8.91 7.12 -7.50
CA PRO A 76 9.18 7.59 -8.86
C PRO A 76 9.98 6.62 -9.75
N ASP A 77 10.76 5.71 -9.16
CA ASP A 77 11.53 4.68 -9.88
C ASP A 77 10.77 3.34 -10.03
N ASN A 78 9.45 3.35 -9.80
CA ASN A 78 8.56 2.19 -9.75
C ASN A 78 8.88 1.15 -8.65
N SER A 79 9.86 1.39 -7.78
CA SER A 79 10.03 0.58 -6.57
C SER A 79 8.85 0.79 -5.62
N ARG A 80 8.57 -0.20 -4.78
CA ARG A 80 7.38 -0.20 -3.93
C ARG A 80 7.71 -0.50 -2.47
N ALA A 81 6.92 0.04 -1.56
CA ALA A 81 6.88 -0.38 -0.16
C ALA A 81 5.44 -0.71 0.25
N GLY A 82 5.31 -1.65 1.16
CA GLY A 82 4.04 -1.97 1.80
C GLY A 82 3.73 -1.00 2.93
N LEU A 83 2.44 -0.79 3.17
CA LEU A 83 1.91 -0.01 4.27
C LEU A 83 0.86 -0.84 5.00
N VAL A 84 0.96 -0.90 6.33
CA VAL A 84 -0.16 -1.26 7.21
C VAL A 84 -0.58 0.02 7.89
N TRP A 85 -1.78 0.50 7.60
CA TRP A 85 -2.23 1.82 8.02
C TRP A 85 -3.30 1.74 9.10
N GLU A 86 -3.33 2.75 9.97
CA GLU A 86 -4.38 2.97 10.97
C GLU A 86 -4.73 4.47 11.09
N VAL A 87 -6.02 4.79 11.22
CA VAL A 87 -6.50 6.14 11.46
C VAL A 87 -6.51 6.44 12.96
N THR A 88 -5.56 7.27 13.39
CA THR A 88 -5.35 7.71 14.79
C THR A 88 -5.12 9.22 14.85
N ASN A 89 -5.02 9.81 16.04
CA ASN A 89 -4.75 11.25 16.17
C ASN A 89 -3.27 11.63 15.95
N GLU A 90 -2.38 10.65 15.80
CA GLU A 90 -0.94 10.87 15.71
C GLU A 90 -0.38 10.36 14.39
N VAL A 91 0.63 11.06 13.87
CA VAL A 91 1.42 10.59 12.72
C VAL A 91 2.60 9.80 13.25
N SER A 92 2.67 8.52 12.89
CA SER A 92 3.77 7.65 13.27
C SER A 92 4.14 6.71 12.14
N MET A 93 5.39 6.24 12.16
CA MET A 93 5.87 5.21 11.23
C MET A 93 6.85 4.29 11.94
N SER A 94 6.68 2.98 11.77
CA SER A 94 7.62 1.97 12.25
C SER A 94 7.78 0.83 11.25
N GLN A 95 8.91 0.14 11.29
CA GLN A 95 9.18 -0.96 10.35
C GLN A 95 8.48 -2.25 10.80
N ILE A 96 7.76 -2.88 9.88
CA ILE A 96 7.18 -4.23 10.06
C ILE A 96 8.06 -5.28 9.36
N SER A 97 8.56 -4.98 8.16
CA SER A 97 9.41 -5.89 7.40
C SER A 97 10.65 -5.17 6.85
N PRO A 98 11.81 -5.85 6.78
CA PRO A 98 13.07 -5.26 6.38
C PRO A 98 13.08 -4.83 4.91
N LEU A 99 14.11 -4.07 4.54
CA LEU A 99 14.39 -3.71 3.15
C LEU A 99 14.87 -4.95 2.36
N GLU A 100 14.23 -5.22 1.23
CA GLU A 100 14.52 -6.30 0.28
C GLU A 100 14.87 -5.70 -1.09
N ASP A 101 15.45 -6.46 -2.02
CA ASP A 101 15.88 -5.97 -3.32
C ASP A 101 14.72 -5.54 -4.25
N ASP A 102 13.55 -6.13 -4.08
CA ASP A 102 12.34 -5.85 -4.87
C ASP A 102 11.32 -4.92 -4.16
N ARG A 103 11.51 -4.68 -2.85
CA ARG A 103 10.62 -3.87 -2.01
C ARG A 103 11.39 -3.16 -0.89
N TRP A 104 11.17 -1.85 -0.75
CA TRP A 104 11.81 -1.02 0.28
C TRP A 104 11.11 -1.08 1.66
N GLY A 105 10.75 -2.29 2.06
CA GLY A 105 10.15 -2.61 3.36
C GLY A 105 8.62 -2.61 3.40
N VAL A 106 8.12 -2.97 4.57
CA VAL A 106 6.71 -2.80 4.96
C VAL A 106 6.67 -1.96 6.22
N TRP A 107 5.85 -0.92 6.21
CA TRP A 107 5.81 0.10 7.27
C TRP A 107 4.44 0.12 7.93
N SER A 108 4.41 0.07 9.26
CA SER A 108 3.24 0.47 10.03
C SER A 108 3.17 1.98 10.00
N VAL A 109 2.03 2.56 9.61
CA VAL A 109 1.81 3.99 9.56
C VAL A 109 0.51 4.38 10.24
N SER A 110 0.50 5.52 10.91
CA SER A 110 -0.71 6.11 11.45
C SER A 110 -0.87 7.56 11.00
N PHE A 111 -2.11 8.02 10.83
CA PHE A 111 -2.43 9.39 10.42
C PHE A 111 -3.89 9.78 10.76
N PRO A 112 -4.24 11.08 10.79
CA PRO A 112 -5.52 11.57 11.30
C PRO A 112 -6.66 11.62 10.29
N HIS A 113 -6.41 11.72 8.98
CA HIS A 113 -7.52 11.85 8.05
C HIS A 113 -8.18 10.49 7.80
N PRO A 114 -9.52 10.42 7.78
CA PRO A 114 -10.22 9.18 7.45
C PRO A 114 -9.87 8.66 6.06
N MET A 115 -9.68 7.35 5.92
CA MET A 115 -9.50 6.69 4.62
C MET A 115 -10.87 6.46 3.96
N ASN A 116 -11.52 7.53 3.50
CA ASN A 116 -12.86 7.45 2.90
C ASN A 116 -13.01 8.28 1.60
N SER A 117 -11.96 8.97 1.19
CA SER A 117 -11.91 9.73 -0.04
C SER A 117 -10.47 9.82 -0.53
N ARG A 118 -10.29 9.89 -1.85
CA ARG A 118 -8.96 10.04 -2.45
C ARG A 118 -8.26 11.33 -2.03
N GLU A 119 -9.01 12.39 -1.74
CA GLU A 119 -8.46 13.62 -1.18
C GLU A 119 -7.85 13.40 0.20
N ASN A 120 -8.55 12.70 1.11
CA ASN A 120 -8.00 12.40 2.42
C ASN A 120 -6.82 11.44 2.34
N VAL A 121 -6.84 10.47 1.42
CA VAL A 121 -5.69 9.58 1.17
C VAL A 121 -4.47 10.41 0.73
N ARG A 122 -4.65 11.41 -0.14
CA ARG A 122 -3.58 12.32 -0.55
C ARG A 122 -3.00 13.09 0.64
N ARG A 123 -3.86 13.68 1.49
CA ARG A 123 -3.44 14.40 2.71
C ARG A 123 -2.68 13.49 3.68
N ASN A 124 -3.14 12.25 3.85
CA ASN A 124 -2.44 11.26 4.67
C ASN A 124 -1.08 10.88 4.08
N LEU A 125 -1.00 10.70 2.76
CA LEU A 125 0.26 10.44 2.08
C LEU A 125 1.24 11.60 2.28
N GLU A 126 0.80 12.85 2.14
CA GLU A 126 1.61 14.05 2.43
C GLU A 126 2.21 14.02 3.85
N LEU A 127 1.45 13.58 4.86
CA LEU A 127 1.93 13.51 6.24
C LEU A 127 3.03 12.48 6.47
N ILE A 128 2.94 11.31 5.83
CA ILE A 128 3.91 10.21 6.02
C ILE A 128 5.07 10.25 5.01
N LEU A 129 4.94 11.01 3.92
CA LEU A 129 5.89 11.04 2.82
C LEU A 129 7.32 11.44 3.22
N PRO A 130 7.57 12.43 4.11
CA PRO A 130 8.94 12.77 4.51
C PRO A 130 9.70 11.58 5.11
N SER A 131 9.02 10.78 5.93
CA SER A 131 9.57 9.57 6.53
C SER A 131 9.78 8.48 5.47
N LEU A 132 8.82 8.29 4.57
CA LEU A 132 8.92 7.33 3.47
C LEU A 132 10.08 7.65 2.51
N LYS A 133 10.29 8.91 2.15
CA LYS A 133 11.41 9.35 1.28
C LYS A 133 12.76 8.98 1.89
N THR A 134 12.92 9.19 3.20
CA THR A 134 14.13 8.78 3.93
C THR A 134 14.39 7.28 3.77
N LYS A 135 13.34 6.45 3.86
CA LYS A 135 13.44 4.99 3.74
C LYS A 135 13.65 4.50 2.31
N TRP A 136 13.06 5.17 1.34
CA TRP A 136 13.34 4.93 -0.07
C TRP A 136 14.79 5.27 -0.41
N ASP A 137 15.34 6.37 0.08
CA ASP A 137 16.74 6.75 -0.11
C ASP A 137 17.72 5.76 0.56
N GLU A 138 17.41 5.30 1.77
CA GLU A 138 18.17 4.23 2.45
C GLU A 138 18.19 2.95 1.60
N TRP A 139 17.04 2.54 1.06
CA TRP A 139 16.92 1.38 0.20
C TRP A 139 17.71 1.54 -1.11
N ARG A 140 17.57 2.68 -1.80
CA ARG A 140 18.30 2.94 -3.06
C ARG A 140 19.82 2.89 -2.89
N LYS A 141 20.34 3.33 -1.74
CA LYS A 141 21.76 3.22 -1.40
C LYS A 141 22.19 1.77 -1.16
N LYS A 142 21.32 0.97 -0.55
CA LYS A 142 21.61 -0.44 -0.23
C LYS A 142 21.48 -1.37 -1.44
N PHE A 143 20.52 -1.10 -2.32
CA PHE A 143 20.21 -1.87 -3.52
C PHE A 143 20.27 -0.98 -4.77
N PRO A 144 21.47 -0.51 -5.16
CA PRO A 144 21.61 0.30 -6.36
C PRO A 144 21.16 -0.52 -7.58
N ARG A 145 20.20 0.02 -8.33
CA ARG A 145 19.85 -0.54 -9.64
C ARG A 145 20.97 -0.19 -10.62
N THR A 146 21.49 -1.21 -11.30
CA THR A 146 22.54 -1.10 -12.32
C THR A 146 21.98 -0.63 -13.65
#